data_AF-A0A1Q6JT46-F1
#
_entry.id   AF-A0A1Q6JT46-F1
#
_cell.length_a   1.000
_cell.length_b   1.000
_cell.length_c   1.000
_cell.angle_alpha   90.00
_cell.angle_beta   90.00
_cell.angle_gamma   90.00
#
_symmetry.space_group_name_H-M   'P 1'
#
loop_
_entity.id
_entity.type
_entity.pdbx_description
1 polymer ?
#
loop_
_entity_poly.entity_id
_entity_poly.type
_entity_poly.pdbx_seq_one_letter_code
_entity_poly.pdbx_strand_id
1 'polypeptide(L)'
;MKNRRGVTLIALAVTIIVILILAGVTISTLNGSTSITKNAEKARRESELGRVVEKINVKVSENQIKNDLADQVEMLVEDGYILEDGTIDVNTVLDGQTTDYGTGTENNIFIIEGNKVIYIDEKGNRVSEKEVNIDTNDSSFNFSRGGKSFITRWNVSAGDIFELPIAIGYTNDNNFIVDWGDGTPEETIDDRETPLTERPSHTYSQAGEFDIKITGHFNYFTLTIGNFNETKQDQIKKLIKIVSWGEVDAYEYGFSNAINLTEIAIPTKKTFINYNDTGFKYMFSGCTGLKRIPNKLFQYANNAKSFKGTFDSCTSLKTIPENLFEKNTEVESFEATFAYCSGLTEVPSNLFANAEKVISYKKTFTSCENIGVVSENLFDNSPNATNFEKTFYECHNLTNGPKIWERENASQISGTPTPSTYAYCENFNKTGLSNSIINKFF
;
A
#
# COMPACT_ATOMS: atom_id res chain seq x y z
N MET A 1 -25.69 96.58 7.64
CA MET A 1 -26.74 95.59 7.32
C MET A 1 -26.49 95.05 5.92
N LYS A 2 -26.47 93.72 5.74
CA LYS A 2 -26.50 92.97 4.44
C LYS A 2 -25.39 93.36 3.43
N ASN A 3 -24.32 92.61 3.19
CA ASN A 3 -24.34 91.24 2.66
C ASN A 3 -22.91 90.63 2.66
N ARG A 4 -22.14 90.76 3.75
CA ARG A 4 -20.90 89.96 3.97
C ARG A 4 -21.18 88.49 4.34
N ARG A 5 -22.27 87.94 3.81
CA ARG A 5 -22.56 86.50 3.79
C ARG A 5 -22.52 85.94 2.37
N GLY A 6 -22.58 86.79 1.33
CA GLY A 6 -22.55 86.35 -0.07
C GLY A 6 -21.15 86.01 -0.56
N VAL A 7 -20.15 86.86 -0.28
CA VAL A 7 -18.74 86.54 -0.60
C VAL A 7 -18.23 85.39 0.25
N THR A 8 -18.72 85.26 1.49
CA THR A 8 -18.40 84.10 2.34
C THR A 8 -19.11 82.85 1.86
N LEU A 9 -20.36 82.91 1.36
CA LEU A 9 -21.02 81.74 0.77
C LEU A 9 -20.40 81.34 -0.56
N ILE A 10 -20.01 82.30 -1.41
CA ILE A 10 -19.33 82.00 -2.67
C ILE A 10 -17.91 81.51 -2.38
N ALA A 11 -17.18 82.11 -1.44
CA ALA A 11 -15.90 81.58 -0.98
C ALA A 11 -16.09 80.20 -0.36
N LEU A 12 -17.09 79.99 0.51
CA LEU A 12 -17.38 78.69 1.13
C LEU A 12 -17.81 77.65 0.08
N ALA A 13 -18.63 78.02 -0.90
CA ALA A 13 -19.08 77.14 -1.97
C ALA A 13 -17.94 76.84 -2.95
N VAL A 14 -17.10 77.81 -3.29
CA VAL A 14 -15.88 77.58 -4.10
C VAL A 14 -14.89 76.74 -3.30
N THR A 15 -14.72 76.95 -2.00
CA THR A 15 -13.87 76.11 -1.14
C THR A 15 -14.46 74.71 -1.01
N ILE A 16 -15.78 74.56 -0.89
CA ILE A 16 -16.45 73.24 -0.85
C ILE A 16 -16.35 72.56 -2.22
N ILE A 17 -16.52 73.27 -3.34
CA ILE A 17 -16.37 72.71 -4.69
C ILE A 17 -14.91 72.38 -4.96
N VAL A 18 -13.95 73.21 -4.55
CA VAL A 18 -12.52 72.92 -4.64
C VAL A 18 -12.15 71.78 -3.69
N ILE A 19 -12.78 71.63 -2.53
CA ILE A 19 -12.63 70.46 -1.63
C ILE A 19 -13.35 69.24 -2.18
N LEU A 20 -14.43 69.36 -2.96
CA LEU A 20 -15.15 68.24 -3.58
C LEU A 20 -14.52 67.84 -4.92
N ILE A 21 -13.84 68.75 -5.61
CA ILE A 21 -12.97 68.49 -6.76
C ILE A 21 -11.61 68.03 -6.26
N LEU A 22 -11.06 68.54 -5.16
CA LEU A 22 -9.88 67.94 -4.52
C LEU A 22 -10.26 66.63 -3.87
N ALA A 23 -11.43 66.45 -3.29
CA ALA A 23 -11.90 65.17 -2.77
C ALA A 23 -12.30 64.26 -3.92
N GLY A 24 -12.76 64.78 -5.06
CA GLY A 24 -13.19 64.01 -6.23
C GLY A 24 -12.06 63.65 -7.17
N VAL A 25 -11.06 64.53 -7.31
CA VAL A 25 -9.75 64.28 -7.92
C VAL A 25 -8.95 63.48 -6.92
N THR A 26 -8.91 63.76 -5.63
CA THR A 26 -8.41 62.76 -4.68
C THR A 26 -9.35 61.57 -4.57
N ILE A 27 -10.57 61.45 -5.06
CA ILE A 27 -11.28 60.14 -5.06
C ILE A 27 -11.08 59.46 -6.41
N SER A 28 -10.79 60.20 -7.48
CA SER A 28 -10.36 59.68 -8.79
C SER A 28 -8.83 59.54 -8.93
N THR A 29 -8.06 60.02 -7.96
CA THR A 29 -6.60 59.92 -7.77
C THR A 29 -6.20 59.44 -6.36
N LEU A 30 -7.13 59.30 -5.40
CA LEU A 30 -7.17 58.18 -4.43
C LEU A 30 -7.80 56.96 -5.09
N ASN A 31 -8.33 57.05 -6.32
CA ASN A 31 -8.29 55.92 -7.27
C ASN A 31 -6.90 55.76 -7.90
N GLY A 32 -5.89 56.51 -7.45
CA GLY A 32 -4.50 56.08 -7.44
C GLY A 32 -4.30 54.88 -6.52
N SER A 33 -5.20 54.63 -5.55
CA SER A 33 -5.28 53.34 -4.86
C SER A 33 -5.70 52.25 -5.84
N THR A 34 -6.65 52.44 -6.76
CA THR A 34 -6.99 51.32 -7.66
C THR A 34 -5.86 50.88 -8.60
N SER A 35 -4.79 51.67 -8.79
CA SER A 35 -3.57 51.17 -9.43
C SER A 35 -2.53 50.73 -8.41
N ILE A 36 -2.23 51.52 -7.37
CA ILE A 36 -1.18 51.19 -6.39
C ILE A 36 -1.60 50.03 -5.48
N THR A 37 -2.85 50.01 -5.05
CA THR A 37 -3.49 48.96 -4.25
C THR A 37 -3.72 47.70 -5.08
N LYS A 38 -4.17 47.80 -6.34
CA LYS A 38 -4.20 46.63 -7.25
C LYS A 38 -2.79 46.12 -7.58
N ASN A 39 -1.80 47.00 -7.72
CA ASN A 39 -0.41 46.62 -7.94
C ASN A 39 0.20 46.00 -6.68
N ALA A 40 -0.14 46.49 -5.49
CA ALA A 40 0.29 45.93 -4.21
C ALA A 40 -0.35 44.56 -3.95
N GLU A 41 -1.65 44.42 -4.23
CA GLU A 41 -2.34 43.13 -4.17
C GLU A 41 -1.81 42.14 -5.20
N LYS A 42 -1.53 42.60 -6.43
CA LYS A 42 -0.90 41.78 -7.46
C LYS A 42 0.50 41.32 -7.04
N ALA A 43 1.34 42.24 -6.53
CA ALA A 43 2.67 41.91 -6.03
C ALA A 43 2.62 40.94 -4.84
N ARG A 44 1.63 41.10 -3.94
CA ARG A 44 1.38 40.16 -2.85
C ARG A 44 1.05 38.76 -3.38
N ARG A 45 0.12 38.66 -4.33
CA ARG A 45 -0.26 37.37 -4.97
C ARG A 45 0.90 36.71 -5.71
N GLU A 46 1.71 37.48 -6.44
CA GLU A 46 2.90 36.98 -7.11
C GLU A 46 3.96 36.46 -6.11
N SER A 47 4.07 37.11 -4.95
CA SER A 47 4.94 36.64 -3.86
C SER A 47 4.44 35.34 -3.23
N GLU A 48 3.13 35.20 -3.02
CA GLU A 48 2.51 33.99 -2.49
C GLU A 48 2.61 32.82 -3.48
N LEU A 49 2.33 33.08 -4.76
CA LEU A 49 2.55 32.13 -5.85
C LEU A 49 4.02 31.68 -5.88
N GLY A 50 4.96 32.60 -5.66
CA GLY A 50 6.38 32.27 -5.53
C GLY A 50 6.68 31.30 -4.38
N ARG A 51 6.07 31.50 -3.21
CA ARG A 51 6.24 30.62 -2.03
C ARG A 51 5.63 29.22 -2.26
N VAL A 52 4.47 29.15 -2.90
CA VAL A 52 3.83 27.86 -3.27
C VAL A 52 4.74 27.07 -4.20
N VAL A 53 5.24 27.71 -5.26
CA VAL A 53 6.17 27.10 -6.21
C VAL A 53 7.47 26.65 -5.53
N GLU A 54 8.02 27.46 -4.64
CA GLU A 54 9.25 27.11 -3.91
C GLU A 54 9.06 25.86 -3.05
N LYS A 55 7.97 25.76 -2.28
CA LYS A 55 7.72 24.60 -1.45
C LYS A 55 7.44 23.32 -2.24
N ILE A 56 6.67 23.41 -3.33
CA ILE A 56 6.48 22.29 -4.26
C ILE A 56 7.85 21.84 -4.79
N ASN A 57 8.70 22.79 -5.22
CA ASN A 57 10.05 22.47 -5.70
C ASN A 57 10.96 21.88 -4.62
N VAL A 58 10.89 22.33 -3.36
CA VAL A 58 11.67 21.74 -2.26
C VAL A 58 11.27 20.28 -2.07
N LYS A 59 9.97 19.99 -2.02
CA LYS A 59 9.46 18.63 -1.82
C LYS A 59 9.76 17.71 -3.02
N VAL A 60 9.70 18.25 -4.23
CA VAL A 60 10.15 17.57 -5.46
C VAL A 60 11.66 17.32 -5.41
N SER A 61 12.46 18.30 -4.99
CA SER A 61 13.93 18.21 -4.93
C SER A 61 14.41 17.20 -3.89
N GLU A 62 13.77 17.11 -2.72
CA GLU A 62 14.02 16.05 -1.73
C GLU A 62 13.90 14.64 -2.34
N ASN A 63 13.12 14.51 -3.42
CA ASN A 63 12.80 13.25 -4.08
C ASN A 63 13.45 13.07 -5.45
N GLN A 64 14.32 13.99 -5.92
CA GLN A 64 15.07 13.85 -7.18
C GLN A 64 15.99 12.61 -7.27
N ILE A 65 16.08 11.79 -6.22
CA ILE A 65 16.75 10.49 -6.23
C ILE A 65 15.85 9.38 -6.82
N LYS A 66 14.53 9.61 -6.94
CA LYS A 66 13.55 8.71 -7.57
C LYS A 66 13.08 9.35 -8.89
N ASN A 67 13.67 8.87 -9.99
CA ASN A 67 13.55 9.43 -11.34
C ASN A 67 12.16 9.30 -12.01
N ASP A 68 11.06 9.09 -11.27
CA ASP A 68 9.72 8.97 -11.84
C ASP A 68 8.83 10.16 -11.47
N LEU A 69 8.33 10.87 -12.48
CA LEU A 69 7.46 12.03 -12.37
C LEU A 69 6.07 11.63 -11.83
N ALA A 70 5.58 10.44 -12.15
CA ALA A 70 4.29 9.96 -11.66
C ALA A 70 4.30 9.79 -10.12
N ASP A 71 5.42 9.32 -9.57
CA ASP A 71 5.62 9.16 -8.14
C ASP A 71 5.68 10.52 -7.40
N GLN A 72 6.20 11.56 -8.07
CA GLN A 72 6.27 12.90 -7.48
C GLN A 72 4.89 13.55 -7.41
N VAL A 73 4.06 13.38 -8.45
CA VAL A 73 2.68 13.90 -8.46
C VAL A 73 1.78 13.10 -7.51
N GLU A 74 1.88 11.77 -7.50
CA GLU A 74 1.09 10.92 -6.60
C GLU A 74 1.44 11.19 -5.13
N MET A 75 2.72 11.40 -4.80
CA MET A 75 3.14 11.79 -3.44
C MET A 75 2.64 13.20 -3.07
N LEU A 76 2.70 14.18 -3.99
CA LEU A 76 2.14 15.50 -3.72
C LEU A 76 0.62 15.43 -3.48
N VAL A 77 -0.07 14.44 -4.07
CA VAL A 77 -1.47 14.15 -3.77
C VAL A 77 -1.64 13.48 -2.40
N GLU A 78 -0.83 12.46 -2.08
CA GLU A 78 -0.88 11.75 -0.79
C GLU A 78 -0.54 12.65 0.41
N ASP A 79 0.45 13.53 0.26
CA ASP A 79 0.86 14.49 1.29
C ASP A 79 -0.11 15.70 1.36
N GLY A 80 -1.15 15.72 0.53
CA GLY A 80 -2.20 16.73 0.54
C GLY A 80 -1.78 18.09 -0.04
N TYR A 81 -0.72 18.15 -0.85
CA TYR A 81 -0.30 19.38 -1.55
C TYR A 81 -1.13 19.60 -2.82
N ILE A 82 -1.56 18.53 -3.48
CA ILE A 82 -2.42 18.53 -4.66
C ILE A 82 -3.68 17.71 -4.34
N LEU A 83 -4.85 18.19 -4.72
CA LEU A 83 -6.10 17.47 -4.59
C LEU A 83 -6.35 16.61 -5.83
N GLU A 84 -7.21 15.60 -5.71
CA GLU A 84 -7.48 14.63 -6.79
C GLU A 84 -8.03 15.27 -8.09
N ASP A 85 -8.58 16.49 -8.00
CA ASP A 85 -9.08 17.27 -9.14
C ASP A 85 -8.02 18.17 -9.81
N GLY A 86 -6.75 18.09 -9.37
CA GLY A 86 -5.62 18.86 -9.90
C GLY A 86 -5.47 20.27 -9.29
N THR A 87 -6.29 20.62 -8.29
CA THR A 87 -6.14 21.87 -7.53
C THR A 87 -5.07 21.73 -6.45
N ILE A 88 -4.45 22.84 -6.03
CA ILE A 88 -3.45 22.84 -4.94
C ILE A 88 -4.13 23.18 -3.62
N ASP A 89 -3.90 22.39 -2.57
CA ASP A 89 -4.31 22.76 -1.22
C ASP A 89 -3.29 23.73 -0.61
N VAL A 90 -3.54 25.01 -0.85
CA VAL A 90 -2.68 26.13 -0.43
C VAL A 90 -2.50 26.18 1.08
N ASN A 91 -3.48 25.74 1.87
CA ASN A 91 -3.36 25.77 3.33
C ASN A 91 -2.33 24.76 3.82
N THR A 92 -2.33 23.57 3.20
CA THR A 92 -1.30 22.56 3.43
C THR A 92 0.06 23.06 2.94
N VAL A 93 0.14 23.67 1.75
CA VAL A 93 1.42 24.17 1.22
C VAL A 93 1.98 25.33 2.06
N LEU A 94 1.16 26.28 2.49
CA LEU A 94 1.62 27.48 3.20
C LEU A 94 1.53 27.37 4.73
N ASP A 95 1.38 26.16 5.27
CA ASP A 95 1.28 25.84 6.71
C ASP A 95 0.23 26.70 7.44
N GLY A 96 -0.92 26.92 6.80
CA GLY A 96 -2.03 27.71 7.36
C GLY A 96 -1.76 29.21 7.48
N GLN A 97 -0.70 29.74 6.85
CA GLN A 97 -0.37 31.17 6.91
C GLN A 97 -1.16 32.07 5.94
N THR A 98 -2.28 31.59 5.39
CA THR A 98 -3.10 32.39 4.47
C THR A 98 -4.43 32.75 5.11
N THR A 99 -4.82 34.02 5.01
CA THR A 99 -6.10 34.52 5.56
C THR A 99 -7.16 34.76 4.49
N ASP A 100 -6.82 34.62 3.21
CA ASP A 100 -7.62 35.15 2.10
C ASP A 100 -8.07 34.07 1.08
N TYR A 101 -7.78 32.78 1.31
CA TYR A 101 -8.08 31.68 0.37
C TYR A 101 -8.73 30.49 1.10
N GLY A 102 -9.94 30.11 0.66
CA GLY A 102 -10.80 29.13 1.32
C GLY A 102 -10.61 27.69 0.83
N THR A 103 -11.02 26.72 1.64
CA THR A 103 -10.96 25.26 1.39
C THR A 103 -12.03 24.76 0.40
N GLY A 104 -12.22 25.48 -0.72
CA GLY A 104 -13.24 25.14 -1.71
C GLY A 104 -14.66 25.41 -1.24
N THR A 105 -15.15 26.63 -1.47
CA THR A 105 -16.49 26.92 -2.04
C THR A 105 -16.75 28.41 -2.23
N GLU A 106 -16.03 29.31 -1.56
CA GLU A 106 -16.01 30.75 -1.89
C GLU A 106 -14.65 31.33 -1.49
N ASN A 107 -13.68 31.35 -2.42
CA ASN A 107 -12.48 32.22 -2.49
C ASN A 107 -11.46 31.64 -3.50
N ASN A 108 -10.59 32.50 -4.04
CA ASN A 108 -9.66 32.25 -5.16
C ASN A 108 -8.80 30.96 -5.02
N ILE A 109 -8.42 30.32 -6.14
CA ILE A 109 -7.86 28.96 -6.20
C ILE A 109 -6.54 28.94 -6.97
N PHE A 110 -5.59 28.09 -6.56
CA PHE A 110 -4.41 27.76 -7.36
C PHE A 110 -4.57 26.37 -7.99
N ILE A 111 -4.23 26.25 -9.27
CA ILE A 111 -4.29 25.00 -10.02
C ILE A 111 -2.95 24.69 -10.68
N ILE A 112 -2.71 23.41 -10.96
CA ILE A 112 -1.58 22.96 -11.78
C ILE A 112 -2.07 22.68 -13.19
N GLU A 113 -1.42 23.30 -14.18
CA GLU A 113 -1.63 23.01 -15.59
C GLU A 113 -0.27 22.77 -16.25
N GLY A 114 0.04 21.51 -16.54
CA GLY A 114 1.37 21.10 -16.98
C GLY A 114 2.44 21.45 -15.94
N ASN A 115 3.46 22.20 -16.33
CA ASN A 115 4.52 22.66 -15.44
C ASN A 115 4.25 24.02 -14.78
N LYS A 116 3.03 24.56 -14.89
CA LYS A 116 2.70 25.89 -14.38
C LYS A 116 1.74 25.79 -13.21
N VAL A 117 1.97 26.63 -12.20
CA VAL A 117 0.97 26.93 -11.18
C VAL A 117 0.26 28.22 -11.57
N ILE A 118 -1.06 28.15 -11.65
CA ILE A 118 -1.92 29.25 -12.09
C ILE A 118 -2.82 29.66 -10.94
N TYR A 119 -2.87 30.97 -10.68
CA TYR A 119 -3.81 31.57 -9.75
C TYR A 119 -5.08 32.01 -10.49
N ILE A 120 -6.23 31.51 -10.03
CA ILE A 120 -7.56 31.77 -10.56
C ILE A 120 -8.35 32.56 -9.52
N ASP A 121 -8.94 33.69 -9.93
CA ASP A 121 -9.77 34.51 -9.04
C ASP A 121 -11.15 33.89 -8.75
N GLU A 122 -11.87 34.48 -7.80
CA GLU A 122 -13.24 34.08 -7.40
C GLU A 122 -14.26 34.05 -8.55
N LYS A 123 -13.97 34.71 -9.69
CA LYS A 123 -14.82 34.74 -10.88
C LYS A 123 -14.37 33.74 -11.95
N GLY A 124 -13.37 32.91 -11.65
CA GLY A 124 -12.83 31.91 -12.56
C GLY A 124 -11.81 32.45 -13.57
N ASN A 125 -11.35 33.70 -13.44
CA ASN A 125 -10.39 34.27 -14.38
C ASN A 125 -8.96 33.90 -13.99
N ARG A 126 -8.12 33.57 -14.98
CA ARG A 126 -6.67 33.43 -14.80
C ARG A 126 -6.05 34.80 -14.55
N VAL A 127 -5.47 35.00 -13.37
CA VAL A 127 -4.93 36.30 -12.95
C VAL A 127 -3.40 36.34 -13.02
N SER A 128 -2.72 35.23 -12.74
CA SER A 128 -1.26 35.11 -12.86
C SER A 128 -0.82 33.64 -12.91
N GLU A 129 0.35 33.37 -13.48
CA GLU A 129 0.96 32.03 -13.53
C GLU A 129 2.47 32.10 -13.27
N LYS A 130 3.04 30.99 -12.80
CA LYS A 130 4.48 30.85 -12.64
C LYS A 130 4.90 29.41 -12.98
N GLU A 131 5.97 29.30 -13.75
CA GLU A 131 6.56 28.01 -14.09
C GLU A 131 7.21 27.39 -12.86
N VAL A 132 6.90 26.12 -12.67
CA VAL A 132 7.61 25.18 -11.81
C VAL A 132 8.48 24.36 -12.75
N ASN A 133 9.73 24.07 -12.39
CA ASN A 133 10.58 23.19 -13.18
C ASN A 133 10.17 21.73 -12.97
N ILE A 134 8.94 21.42 -13.37
CA ILE A 134 8.43 20.08 -13.58
C ILE A 134 8.55 19.89 -15.08
N ASP A 135 9.43 19.03 -15.58
CA ASP A 135 9.54 18.85 -17.03
C ASP A 135 8.31 18.07 -17.55
N THR A 136 7.31 18.77 -18.09
CA THR A 136 6.06 18.19 -18.60
C THR A 136 5.92 18.25 -20.13
N ASN A 137 6.96 18.65 -20.87
CA ASN A 137 6.86 18.99 -22.30
C ASN A 137 7.62 18.03 -23.23
N ASP A 138 7.51 16.72 -22.99
CA ASP A 138 7.74 15.75 -24.06
C ASP A 138 6.40 15.19 -24.57
N SER A 139 5.85 15.84 -25.60
CA SER A 139 4.68 15.36 -26.34
C SER A 139 4.99 14.19 -27.29
N SER A 140 6.12 13.49 -27.11
CA SER A 140 6.39 12.14 -27.62
C SER A 140 6.26 11.05 -26.56
N PHE A 141 5.57 11.35 -25.44
CA PHE A 141 5.22 10.36 -24.41
C PHE A 141 4.12 9.40 -24.89
N ASN A 142 4.53 8.39 -25.64
CA ASN A 142 3.84 7.11 -25.65
C ASN A 142 4.03 6.49 -24.27
N PHE A 143 2.97 5.99 -23.62
CA PHE A 143 3.08 5.05 -22.51
C PHE A 143 3.81 3.79 -23.01
N SER A 144 5.15 3.82 -23.10
CA SER A 144 5.93 2.68 -23.55
C SER A 144 6.08 1.72 -22.38
N ARG A 145 5.27 0.65 -22.35
CA ARG A 145 5.67 -0.71 -21.88
C ARG A 145 6.55 -0.77 -20.60
N GLY A 146 6.31 0.10 -19.61
CA GLY A 146 7.21 0.32 -18.48
C GLY A 146 6.47 0.43 -17.15
N GLY A 147 5.48 -0.43 -16.90
CA GLY A 147 4.98 -0.61 -15.55
C GLY A 147 6.13 -1.02 -14.62
N LYS A 148 6.14 -0.56 -13.36
CA LYS A 148 7.12 -1.01 -12.36
C LYS A 148 7.18 -2.54 -12.40
N SER A 149 8.36 -3.11 -12.58
CA SER A 149 8.46 -4.55 -12.82
C SER A 149 8.17 -5.34 -11.55
N PHE A 150 7.54 -6.51 -11.73
CA PHE A 150 7.61 -7.58 -10.74
C PHE A 150 9.02 -8.15 -10.78
N ILE A 151 9.76 -8.08 -9.67
CA ILE A 151 11.18 -8.45 -9.61
C ILE A 151 11.38 -9.55 -8.58
N THR A 152 11.99 -10.65 -9.00
CA THR A 152 12.35 -11.79 -8.16
C THR A 152 13.82 -12.11 -8.32
N ARG A 153 14.50 -12.41 -7.21
CA ARG A 153 15.92 -12.77 -7.18
C ARG A 153 16.11 -14.27 -7.08
N TRP A 154 16.94 -14.81 -7.97
CA TRP A 154 17.15 -16.25 -8.12
C TRP A 154 18.61 -16.62 -8.06
N ASN A 155 18.94 -17.70 -7.35
CA ASN A 155 20.26 -18.33 -7.43
C ASN A 155 20.26 -19.36 -8.56
N VAL A 156 21.06 -19.13 -9.60
CA VAL A 156 21.11 -19.96 -10.80
C VAL A 156 22.52 -20.50 -11.01
N SER A 157 22.65 -21.76 -11.46
CA SER A 157 23.95 -22.36 -11.81
C SER A 157 24.29 -22.12 -13.28
N ALA A 158 25.59 -22.10 -13.59
CA ALA A 158 26.05 -21.94 -14.97
C ALA A 158 25.59 -23.14 -15.83
N GLY A 159 24.99 -22.86 -16.99
CA GLY A 159 24.48 -23.87 -17.91
C GLY A 159 23.12 -24.46 -17.52
N ASP A 160 22.50 -24.01 -16.41
CA ASP A 160 21.14 -24.42 -16.05
C ASP A 160 20.12 -23.76 -16.98
N ILE A 161 19.14 -24.55 -17.44
CA ILE A 161 17.91 -24.03 -18.03
C ILE A 161 17.00 -23.59 -16.87
N PHE A 162 16.82 -22.29 -16.74
CA PHE A 162 15.86 -21.69 -15.84
C PHE A 162 14.51 -21.59 -16.55
N GLU A 163 13.45 -22.05 -15.91
CA GLU A 163 12.10 -21.84 -16.43
C GLU A 163 11.36 -20.84 -15.54
N LEU A 164 10.75 -19.85 -16.19
CA LEU A 164 9.99 -18.84 -15.51
C LEU A 164 8.72 -19.46 -14.90
N PRO A 165 8.38 -19.16 -13.62
CA PRO A 165 7.21 -19.72 -12.96
C PRO A 165 5.83 -19.27 -13.49
N ILE A 166 5.64 -19.08 -14.79
CA ILE A 166 4.32 -18.84 -15.40
C ILE A 166 3.56 -20.15 -15.63
N ALA A 167 2.33 -20.26 -15.12
CA ALA A 167 1.51 -21.45 -15.34
C ALA A 167 1.10 -21.60 -16.82
N ILE A 168 1.04 -22.84 -17.29
CA ILE A 168 0.61 -23.20 -18.64
C ILE A 168 -0.71 -23.98 -18.58
N GLY A 169 -1.55 -23.87 -19.62
CA GLY A 169 -2.75 -24.70 -19.78
C GLY A 169 -4.00 -24.30 -18.99
N TYR A 170 -4.02 -23.10 -18.37
CA TYR A 170 -5.20 -22.55 -17.70
C TYR A 170 -5.98 -21.61 -18.63
N THR A 171 -5.33 -20.53 -19.04
CA THR A 171 -5.87 -19.46 -19.88
C THR A 171 -4.74 -18.90 -20.75
N ASN A 172 -5.05 -18.63 -22.01
CA ASN A 172 -4.13 -18.02 -22.97
C ASN A 172 -4.27 -16.51 -22.88
N ASP A 173 -3.76 -15.93 -21.80
CA ASP A 173 -3.84 -14.49 -21.56
C ASP A 173 -2.57 -14.00 -20.87
N ASN A 174 -1.41 -14.43 -21.34
CA ASN A 174 -0.12 -13.89 -20.95
C ASN A 174 0.34 -12.92 -22.04
N ASN A 175 0.73 -11.71 -21.63
CA ASN A 175 1.31 -10.69 -22.50
C ASN A 175 2.25 -9.81 -21.66
N PHE A 176 3.50 -10.26 -21.56
CA PHE A 176 4.50 -9.62 -20.72
C PHE A 176 5.89 -9.63 -21.38
N ILE A 177 6.78 -8.79 -20.86
CA ILE A 177 8.19 -8.75 -21.21
C ILE A 177 8.96 -9.26 -20.00
N VAL A 178 9.98 -10.07 -20.26
CA VAL A 178 10.92 -10.56 -19.24
C VAL A 178 12.33 -10.07 -19.53
N ASP A 179 12.94 -9.44 -18.53
CA ASP A 179 14.37 -9.19 -18.42
C ASP A 179 14.97 -10.25 -17.50
N TRP A 180 15.87 -11.07 -18.04
CA TRP A 180 16.51 -12.18 -17.32
C TRP A 180 17.60 -11.72 -16.35
N GLY A 181 18.00 -10.44 -16.38
CA GLY A 181 18.92 -9.86 -15.41
C GLY A 181 20.40 -10.17 -15.63
N ASP A 182 20.75 -10.93 -16.69
CA ASP A 182 22.13 -11.27 -17.06
C ASP A 182 22.67 -10.41 -18.22
N GLY A 183 21.92 -9.39 -18.65
CA GLY A 183 22.27 -8.49 -19.75
C GLY A 183 21.93 -9.03 -21.14
N THR A 184 21.28 -10.19 -21.24
CA THR A 184 20.69 -10.65 -22.50
C THR A 184 19.48 -9.78 -22.90
N PRO A 185 19.14 -9.69 -24.20
CA PRO A 185 17.98 -8.91 -24.64
C PRO A 185 16.68 -9.40 -23.98
N GLU A 186 15.79 -8.47 -23.66
CA GLU A 186 14.46 -8.77 -23.13
C GLU A 186 13.65 -9.64 -24.11
N GLU A 187 12.84 -10.54 -23.56
CA GLU A 187 11.98 -11.43 -24.32
C GLU A 187 10.51 -11.03 -24.14
N THR A 188 9.75 -11.01 -25.24
CA THR A 188 8.30 -10.80 -25.19
C THR A 188 7.59 -12.15 -25.19
N ILE A 189 6.77 -12.40 -24.19
CA ILE A 189 5.90 -13.57 -24.07
C ILE A 189 4.46 -13.12 -24.33
N ASP A 190 3.85 -13.65 -25.39
CA ASP A 190 2.46 -13.37 -25.76
C ASP A 190 1.81 -14.67 -26.23
N ASP A 191 0.86 -15.18 -25.45
CA ASP A 191 0.19 -16.45 -25.73
C ASP A 191 -1.29 -16.31 -26.08
N ARG A 192 -1.77 -15.07 -26.23
CA ARG A 192 -3.19 -14.75 -26.50
C ARG A 192 -3.69 -15.35 -27.81
N GLU A 193 -2.82 -15.42 -28.81
CA GLU A 193 -3.12 -16.05 -30.10
C GLU A 193 -2.61 -17.49 -30.19
N THR A 194 -1.51 -17.82 -29.51
CA THR A 194 -0.87 -19.13 -29.56
C THR A 194 -0.50 -19.60 -28.14
N PRO A 195 -1.22 -20.59 -27.57
CA PRO A 195 -0.95 -21.08 -26.21
C PRO A 195 0.50 -21.48 -25.98
N LEU A 196 1.02 -21.18 -24.79
CA LEU A 196 2.28 -21.74 -24.32
C LEU A 196 2.17 -23.27 -24.16
N THR A 197 3.01 -23.99 -24.91
CA THR A 197 3.17 -25.45 -24.74
C THR A 197 4.21 -25.79 -23.68
N GLU A 198 5.12 -24.86 -23.41
CA GLU A 198 6.20 -24.96 -22.42
C GLU A 198 6.33 -23.62 -21.69
N ARG A 199 6.91 -23.64 -20.48
CA ARG A 199 7.18 -22.39 -19.75
C ARG A 199 8.28 -21.60 -20.48
N PRO A 200 8.22 -20.25 -20.47
CA PRO A 200 9.33 -19.43 -20.90
C PRO A 200 10.61 -19.83 -20.18
N SER A 201 11.73 -19.94 -20.89
CA SER A 201 12.97 -20.46 -20.32
C SER A 201 14.19 -19.72 -20.83
N HIS A 202 15.24 -19.71 -20.01
CA HIS A 202 16.50 -19.03 -20.30
C HIS A 202 17.69 -19.83 -19.79
N THR A 203 18.81 -19.79 -20.52
CA THR A 203 20.04 -20.48 -20.11
C THR A 203 21.09 -19.47 -19.68
N TYR A 204 21.47 -19.52 -18.40
CA TYR A 204 22.48 -18.61 -17.86
C TYR A 204 23.89 -19.13 -18.15
N SER A 205 24.73 -18.31 -18.76
CA SER A 205 26.13 -18.68 -19.06
C SER A 205 27.04 -18.71 -17.82
N GLN A 206 26.62 -18.06 -16.74
CA GLN A 206 27.37 -17.93 -15.48
C GLN A 206 26.46 -18.28 -14.30
N ALA A 207 27.06 -18.84 -13.25
CA ALA A 207 26.38 -19.05 -11.98
C ALA A 207 26.32 -17.72 -11.21
N GLY A 208 25.23 -17.47 -10.50
CA GLY A 208 25.08 -16.25 -9.73
C GLY A 208 23.65 -15.99 -9.26
N GLU A 209 23.49 -14.84 -8.60
CA GLU A 209 22.17 -14.30 -8.26
C GLU A 209 21.72 -13.34 -9.35
N PHE A 210 20.54 -13.56 -9.91
CA PHE A 210 19.98 -12.73 -10.98
C PHE A 210 18.60 -12.20 -10.59
N ASP A 211 18.37 -10.92 -10.87
CA ASP A 211 17.06 -10.28 -10.72
C ASP A 211 16.29 -10.40 -12.03
N ILE A 212 15.29 -11.29 -12.03
CA ILE A 212 14.38 -11.44 -13.16
C ILE A 212 13.26 -10.43 -13.00
N LYS A 213 13.03 -9.62 -14.04
CA LYS A 213 12.02 -8.56 -14.05
C LYS A 213 10.94 -8.89 -15.07
N ILE A 214 9.69 -8.80 -14.66
CA ILE A 214 8.52 -8.98 -15.52
C ILE A 214 7.73 -7.68 -15.59
N THR A 215 7.37 -7.23 -16.79
CA THR A 215 6.45 -6.11 -17.02
C THR A 215 5.30 -6.53 -17.91
N GLY A 216 4.09 -6.05 -17.64
CA GLY A 216 2.89 -6.42 -18.39
C GLY A 216 1.96 -7.35 -17.60
N HIS A 217 1.27 -8.24 -18.32
CA HIS A 217 0.24 -9.11 -17.77
C HIS A 217 0.66 -10.59 -17.81
N PHE A 218 0.52 -11.29 -16.69
CA PHE A 218 0.62 -12.73 -16.63
C PHE A 218 -0.48 -13.31 -15.75
N ASN A 219 -0.96 -14.51 -16.05
CA ASN A 219 -2.05 -15.09 -15.26
C ASN A 219 -1.58 -15.55 -13.87
N TYR A 220 -0.75 -16.59 -13.83
CA TYR A 220 -0.35 -17.22 -12.56
C TYR A 220 1.17 -17.32 -12.46
N PHE A 221 1.75 -16.68 -11.45
CA PHE A 221 3.15 -16.89 -11.07
C PHE A 221 3.23 -17.92 -9.96
N THR A 222 3.56 -19.18 -10.28
CA THR A 222 3.46 -20.29 -9.34
C THR A 222 4.57 -21.32 -9.47
N LEU A 223 5.10 -21.74 -8.31
CA LEU A 223 6.14 -22.75 -8.18
C LEU A 223 5.61 -24.19 -8.05
N THR A 224 4.33 -24.38 -7.71
CA THR A 224 3.84 -25.68 -7.20
C THR A 224 2.46 -26.10 -7.72
N ILE A 225 2.10 -25.77 -8.96
CA ILE A 225 0.88 -26.31 -9.58
C ILE A 225 1.10 -27.72 -10.13
N GLY A 226 0.07 -28.57 -10.06
CA GLY A 226 0.00 -30.03 -10.31
C GLY A 226 0.51 -30.62 -11.63
N ASN A 227 1.35 -29.91 -12.38
CA ASN A 227 2.24 -30.46 -13.42
C ASN A 227 3.74 -30.22 -13.11
N PHE A 228 4.10 -29.57 -12.00
CA PHE A 228 5.43 -29.65 -11.38
C PHE A 228 5.58 -31.01 -10.68
N ASN A 229 5.57 -32.08 -11.46
CA ASN A 229 6.00 -33.39 -10.99
C ASN A 229 7.47 -33.31 -10.56
N GLU A 230 7.85 -34.24 -9.69
CA GLU A 230 9.10 -34.37 -8.90
C GLU A 230 10.42 -33.94 -9.57
N THR A 231 10.49 -33.92 -10.90
CA THR A 231 11.67 -33.58 -11.71
C THR A 231 12.13 -32.12 -11.66
N LYS A 232 11.32 -31.17 -11.17
CA LYS A 232 11.69 -29.72 -11.11
C LYS A 232 11.78 -29.15 -9.69
N GLN A 233 11.83 -30.02 -8.67
CA GLN A 233 11.99 -29.67 -7.25
C GLN A 233 13.26 -28.87 -6.93
N ASP A 234 14.24 -28.80 -7.83
CA ASP A 234 15.40 -27.96 -7.62
C ASP A 234 15.15 -26.50 -8.02
N GLN A 235 14.23 -26.21 -8.95
CA GLN A 235 13.92 -24.83 -9.33
C GLN A 235 13.19 -24.06 -8.23
N ILE A 236 12.29 -24.70 -7.47
CA ILE A 236 11.58 -24.05 -6.35
C ILE A 236 12.56 -23.57 -5.27
N LYS A 237 13.74 -24.20 -5.17
CA LYS A 237 14.81 -23.83 -4.23
C LYS A 237 15.67 -22.68 -4.75
N LYS A 238 15.50 -22.24 -5.99
CA LYS A 238 16.32 -21.16 -6.58
C LYS A 238 15.84 -19.77 -6.16
N LEU A 239 14.57 -19.59 -5.78
CA LEU A 239 14.03 -18.29 -5.36
C LEU A 239 14.62 -17.87 -4.02
N ILE A 240 15.22 -16.68 -3.96
CA ILE A 240 15.85 -16.14 -2.74
C ILE A 240 15.05 -14.99 -2.15
N LYS A 241 14.48 -14.13 -3.01
CA LYS A 241 13.83 -12.88 -2.59
C LYS A 241 12.76 -12.43 -3.58
N ILE A 242 11.64 -11.94 -3.06
CA ILE A 242 10.72 -11.09 -3.83
C ILE A 242 11.21 -9.65 -3.63
N VAL A 243 11.83 -9.09 -4.67
CA VAL A 243 12.51 -7.78 -4.60
C VAL A 243 11.50 -6.64 -4.78
N SER A 244 10.53 -6.82 -5.66
CA SER A 244 9.46 -5.85 -5.93
C SER A 244 8.22 -6.57 -6.44
N TRP A 245 7.04 -6.15 -5.98
CA TRP A 245 5.78 -6.61 -6.55
C TRP A 245 5.43 -5.91 -7.87
N GLY A 246 6.03 -4.75 -8.12
CA GLY A 246 5.79 -3.98 -9.33
C GLY A 246 4.35 -3.47 -9.45
N GLU A 247 3.97 -3.17 -10.68
CA GLU A 247 2.65 -2.74 -11.10
C GLU A 247 2.16 -3.62 -12.26
N VAL A 248 2.50 -4.90 -12.17
CA VAL A 248 2.07 -5.93 -13.12
C VAL A 248 0.61 -6.27 -12.91
N ASP A 249 -0.05 -6.67 -13.99
CA ASP A 249 -1.37 -7.27 -13.90
C ASP A 249 -1.21 -8.78 -13.73
N ALA A 250 -1.55 -9.29 -12.56
CA ALA A 250 -1.40 -10.69 -12.20
C ALA A 250 -2.67 -11.24 -11.57
N TYR A 251 -3.08 -12.45 -11.95
CA TYR A 251 -4.26 -13.10 -11.38
C TYR A 251 -3.95 -13.88 -10.09
N GLU A 252 -2.79 -14.52 -9.99
CA GLU A 252 -2.40 -15.20 -8.74
C GLU A 252 -0.89 -15.35 -8.60
N TYR A 253 -0.48 -15.49 -7.34
CA TYR A 253 0.90 -15.72 -6.94
C TYR A 253 0.99 -16.93 -6.00
N GLY A 254 1.93 -17.84 -6.25
CA GLY A 254 2.15 -19.04 -5.44
C GLY A 254 3.63 -19.36 -5.28
N PHE A 255 4.14 -19.20 -4.06
CA PHE A 255 5.55 -19.38 -3.70
C PHE A 255 5.79 -20.58 -2.78
N SER A 256 4.84 -21.52 -2.70
CA SER A 256 4.96 -22.66 -1.78
C SER A 256 6.27 -23.42 -2.00
N ASN A 257 6.86 -23.90 -0.91
CA ASN A 257 8.12 -24.65 -0.86
C ASN A 257 9.35 -23.90 -1.40
N ALA A 258 9.29 -22.58 -1.51
CA ALA A 258 10.48 -21.76 -1.76
C ALA A 258 11.39 -21.72 -0.53
N ILE A 259 12.10 -22.83 -0.26
CA ILE A 259 12.86 -23.02 0.99
C ILE A 259 14.01 -22.02 1.17
N ASN A 260 14.50 -21.41 0.09
CA ASN A 260 15.56 -20.40 0.12
C ASN A 260 15.00 -18.96 0.07
N LEU A 261 13.68 -18.77 -0.01
CA LEU A 261 13.06 -17.45 0.07
C LEU A 261 13.23 -16.90 1.48
N THR A 262 14.00 -15.83 1.62
CA THR A 262 14.33 -15.25 2.93
C THR A 262 13.65 -13.91 3.19
N GLU A 263 13.30 -13.17 2.14
CA GLU A 263 12.76 -11.82 2.21
C GLU A 263 11.68 -11.58 1.16
N ILE A 264 10.64 -10.84 1.55
CA ILE A 264 9.51 -10.45 0.71
C ILE A 264 9.40 -8.93 0.75
N ALA A 265 9.23 -8.29 -0.41
CA ALA A 265 8.98 -6.86 -0.49
C ALA A 265 7.58 -6.47 0.03
N ILE A 266 7.41 -5.21 0.43
CA ILE A 266 6.08 -4.64 0.72
C ILE A 266 5.30 -4.54 -0.61
N PRO A 267 4.01 -4.91 -0.64
CA PRO A 267 3.16 -4.82 -1.83
C PRO A 267 2.95 -3.37 -2.29
N THR A 268 2.70 -3.20 -3.58
CA THR A 268 2.20 -1.96 -4.20
C THR A 268 0.68 -2.00 -4.32
N LYS A 269 0.03 -0.86 -4.62
CA LYS A 269 -1.44 -0.75 -4.76
C LYS A 269 -2.05 -1.71 -5.79
N LYS A 270 -1.28 -2.11 -6.80
CA LYS A 270 -1.70 -3.11 -7.82
C LYS A 270 -1.40 -4.55 -7.42
N THR A 271 -0.70 -4.78 -6.32
CA THR A 271 -0.47 -6.13 -5.80
C THR A 271 -1.76 -6.67 -5.20
N PHE A 272 -2.12 -7.91 -5.54
CA PHE A 272 -3.34 -8.57 -5.06
C PHE A 272 -4.63 -7.81 -5.39
N ILE A 273 -4.76 -7.23 -6.59
CA ILE A 273 -6.03 -6.62 -7.02
C ILE A 273 -6.99 -7.64 -7.65
N ASN A 274 -6.42 -8.68 -8.28
CA ASN A 274 -7.15 -9.77 -8.91
C ASN A 274 -6.84 -11.02 -8.10
N TYR A 275 -7.74 -11.43 -7.20
CA TYR A 275 -7.67 -12.75 -6.54
C TYR A 275 -9.09 -13.26 -6.30
N ASN A 276 -9.24 -14.58 -6.31
CA ASN A 276 -10.46 -15.26 -5.89
C ASN A 276 -10.37 -15.73 -4.43
N ASP A 277 -11.39 -16.41 -3.91
CA ASP A 277 -11.44 -16.91 -2.52
C ASP A 277 -10.27 -17.83 -2.12
N THR A 278 -9.51 -18.34 -3.09
CA THR A 278 -8.35 -19.20 -2.87
C THR A 278 -6.99 -18.53 -3.10
N GLY A 279 -6.94 -17.26 -3.50
CA GLY A 279 -5.70 -16.63 -3.98
C GLY A 279 -4.56 -16.50 -2.97
N PHE A 280 -4.81 -16.64 -1.66
CA PHE A 280 -3.77 -16.66 -0.61
C PHE A 280 -3.52 -18.05 -0.02
N LYS A 281 -4.24 -19.07 -0.50
CA LYS A 281 -4.20 -20.41 0.05
C LYS A 281 -2.82 -21.02 -0.19
N TYR A 282 -2.12 -21.37 0.88
CA TYR A 282 -0.76 -21.93 0.85
C TYR A 282 0.30 -21.08 0.13
N MET A 283 0.05 -19.79 -0.08
CA MET A 283 0.89 -18.91 -0.91
C MET A 283 2.38 -18.95 -0.55
N PHE A 284 2.74 -19.01 0.73
CA PHE A 284 4.11 -19.14 1.23
C PHE A 284 4.30 -20.41 2.08
N SER A 285 3.43 -21.42 1.94
CA SER A 285 3.54 -22.66 2.70
C SER A 285 4.85 -23.37 2.39
N GLY A 286 5.56 -23.84 3.41
CA GLY A 286 6.84 -24.55 3.26
C GLY A 286 8.04 -23.65 2.95
N CYS A 287 7.89 -22.32 3.02
CA CYS A 287 9.02 -21.38 2.90
C CYS A 287 9.88 -21.39 4.17
N THR A 288 10.58 -22.50 4.41
CA THR A 288 11.35 -22.75 5.65
C THR A 288 12.50 -21.78 5.87
N GLY A 289 12.98 -21.08 4.83
CA GLY A 289 13.97 -20.01 4.93
C GLY A 289 13.41 -18.62 5.26
N LEU A 290 12.08 -18.44 5.25
CA LEU A 290 11.45 -17.13 5.44
C LEU A 290 11.58 -16.69 6.89
N LYS A 291 12.29 -15.57 7.13
CA LYS A 291 12.60 -15.10 8.49
C LYS A 291 11.63 -14.04 9.00
N ARG A 292 11.03 -13.27 8.09
CA ARG A 292 10.21 -12.10 8.40
C ARG A 292 9.08 -11.96 7.40
N ILE A 293 7.91 -11.54 7.88
CA ILE A 293 6.78 -11.12 7.06
C ILE A 293 6.75 -9.59 7.05
N PRO A 294 6.58 -8.93 5.90
CA PRO A 294 6.34 -7.48 5.84
C PRO A 294 5.05 -7.11 6.57
N ASN A 295 5.11 -6.08 7.42
CA ASN A 295 3.97 -5.70 8.26
C ASN A 295 2.69 -5.32 7.50
N LYS A 296 2.82 -4.89 6.24
CA LYS A 296 1.72 -4.50 5.37
C LYS A 296 1.55 -5.41 4.16
N LEU A 297 1.98 -6.68 4.26
CA LEU A 297 1.95 -7.62 3.13
C LEU A 297 0.55 -7.77 2.52
N PHE A 298 -0.53 -7.69 3.30
CA PHE A 298 -1.90 -7.86 2.82
C PHE A 298 -2.73 -6.57 2.82
N GLN A 299 -2.09 -5.39 2.86
CA GLN A 299 -2.79 -4.11 3.01
C GLN A 299 -3.78 -3.76 1.88
N TYR A 300 -3.64 -4.38 0.70
CA TYR A 300 -4.53 -4.19 -0.45
C TYR A 300 -5.50 -5.36 -0.68
N ALA A 301 -5.40 -6.42 0.13
CA ALA A 301 -6.23 -7.61 0.02
C ALA A 301 -7.56 -7.47 0.79
N ASN A 302 -8.28 -6.36 0.60
CA ASN A 302 -9.41 -5.96 1.45
C ASN A 302 -10.60 -6.94 1.42
N ASN A 303 -10.77 -7.67 0.32
CA ASN A 303 -11.87 -8.61 0.09
C ASN A 303 -11.47 -10.08 0.37
N ALA A 304 -10.28 -10.34 0.91
CA ALA A 304 -9.80 -11.69 1.17
C ALA A 304 -10.72 -12.43 2.14
N LYS A 305 -11.21 -13.60 1.74
CA LYS A 305 -12.08 -14.46 2.55
C LYS A 305 -11.32 -15.43 3.45
N SER A 306 -10.11 -15.82 3.06
CA SER A 306 -9.31 -16.75 3.86
C SER A 306 -7.81 -16.62 3.59
N PHE A 307 -7.02 -16.83 4.64
CA PHE A 307 -5.56 -16.98 4.58
C PHE A 307 -5.13 -18.42 4.88
N LYS A 308 -5.89 -19.38 4.33
CA LYS A 308 -5.69 -20.80 4.65
C LYS A 308 -4.26 -21.25 4.35
N GLY A 309 -3.54 -21.66 5.40
CA GLY A 309 -2.19 -22.20 5.28
C GLY A 309 -1.15 -21.26 4.66
N THR A 310 -1.41 -19.95 4.57
CA THR A 310 -0.57 -19.00 3.84
C THR A 310 0.90 -19.06 4.24
N PHE A 311 1.22 -19.25 5.52
CA PHE A 311 2.58 -19.42 6.05
C PHE A 311 2.79 -20.77 6.73
N ASP A 312 1.99 -21.78 6.40
CA ASP A 312 2.14 -23.13 6.96
C ASP A 312 3.58 -23.63 6.78
N SER A 313 4.16 -24.26 7.80
CA SER A 313 5.51 -24.84 7.78
C SER A 313 6.65 -23.83 7.51
N CYS A 314 6.46 -22.53 7.79
CA CYS A 314 7.53 -21.53 7.76
C CYS A 314 8.40 -21.61 9.03
N THR A 315 9.23 -22.65 9.14
CA THR A 315 9.95 -22.98 10.38
C THR A 315 11.00 -21.96 10.85
N SER A 316 11.52 -21.10 9.96
CA SER A 316 12.44 -20.00 10.36
C SER A 316 11.73 -18.70 10.78
N LEU A 317 10.41 -18.62 10.67
CA LEU A 317 9.65 -17.43 11.01
C LEU A 317 9.58 -17.26 12.54
N LYS A 318 10.13 -16.17 13.06
CA LYS A 318 10.23 -15.94 14.52
C LYS A 318 9.11 -15.11 15.13
N THR A 319 8.56 -14.19 14.35
CA THR A 319 7.59 -13.18 14.80
C THR A 319 6.56 -12.92 13.72
N ILE A 320 5.33 -12.61 14.12
CA ILE A 320 4.28 -12.13 13.21
C ILE A 320 4.14 -10.61 13.40
N PRO A 321 4.04 -9.81 12.33
CA PRO A 321 3.70 -8.40 12.47
C PRO A 321 2.30 -8.21 13.03
N GLU A 322 2.15 -7.34 14.04
CA GLU A 322 0.85 -7.08 14.69
C GLU A 322 -0.24 -6.64 13.71
N ASN A 323 0.10 -5.79 12.73
CA ASN A 323 -0.84 -5.23 11.77
C ASN A 323 -0.95 -6.02 10.45
N LEU A 324 -0.47 -7.27 10.41
CA LEU A 324 -0.43 -8.06 9.17
C LEU A 324 -1.79 -8.17 8.47
N PHE A 325 -2.88 -8.28 9.26
CA PHE A 325 -4.24 -8.42 8.77
C PHE A 325 -5.13 -7.18 8.99
N GLU A 326 -4.53 -6.02 9.27
CA GLU A 326 -5.27 -4.81 9.67
C GLU A 326 -6.34 -4.39 8.64
N LYS A 327 -6.10 -4.59 7.34
CA LYS A 327 -7.01 -4.18 6.26
C LYS A 327 -7.93 -5.30 5.74
N ASN A 328 -7.83 -6.51 6.26
CA ASN A 328 -8.54 -7.68 5.74
C ASN A 328 -9.83 -7.96 6.54
N THR A 329 -10.77 -7.01 6.51
CA THR A 329 -12.01 -7.05 7.31
C THR A 329 -13.01 -8.12 6.85
N GLU A 330 -12.85 -8.65 5.63
CA GLU A 330 -13.73 -9.64 5.02
C GLU A 330 -13.36 -11.10 5.32
N VAL A 331 -12.30 -11.33 6.10
CA VAL A 331 -11.79 -12.69 6.36
C VAL A 331 -12.76 -13.49 7.22
N GLU A 332 -13.04 -14.71 6.77
CA GLU A 332 -13.90 -15.67 7.45
C GLU A 332 -13.09 -16.81 8.10
N SER A 333 -11.87 -17.08 7.63
CA SER A 333 -11.05 -18.20 8.13
C SER A 333 -9.54 -17.97 8.09
N PHE A 334 -8.89 -18.21 9.23
CA PHE A 334 -7.44 -18.29 9.40
C PHE A 334 -6.96 -19.75 9.55
N GLU A 335 -7.65 -20.70 8.90
CA GLU A 335 -7.33 -22.12 9.02
C GLU A 335 -5.85 -22.40 8.67
N ALA A 336 -5.11 -22.98 9.61
CA ALA A 336 -3.71 -23.36 9.44
C ALA A 336 -2.74 -22.24 8.99
N THR A 337 -3.11 -20.95 9.07
CA THR A 337 -2.31 -19.84 8.51
C THR A 337 -0.85 -19.84 8.95
N PHE A 338 -0.57 -20.20 10.21
CA PHE A 338 0.78 -20.32 10.78
C PHE A 338 1.07 -21.72 11.34
N ALA A 339 0.37 -22.74 10.86
CA ALA A 339 0.59 -24.12 11.28
C ALA A 339 2.06 -24.53 11.04
N TYR A 340 2.64 -25.35 11.93
CA TYR A 340 4.02 -25.86 11.88
C TYR A 340 5.11 -24.79 11.79
N CYS A 341 4.83 -23.53 12.16
CA CYS A 341 5.84 -22.48 12.32
C CYS A 341 6.63 -22.70 13.63
N SER A 342 7.43 -23.75 13.70
CA SER A 342 8.13 -24.14 14.93
C SER A 342 9.12 -23.09 15.45
N GLY A 343 9.62 -22.18 14.61
CA GLY A 343 10.47 -21.06 15.01
C GLY A 343 9.74 -19.88 15.68
N LEU A 344 8.41 -19.86 15.64
CA LEU A 344 7.59 -18.75 16.14
C LEU A 344 7.62 -18.72 17.67
N THR A 345 8.00 -17.59 18.27
CA THR A 345 8.11 -17.45 19.73
C THR A 345 7.03 -16.59 20.36
N GLU A 346 6.41 -15.69 19.57
CA GLU A 346 5.46 -14.68 20.06
C GLU A 346 4.28 -14.53 19.10
N VAL A 347 3.09 -14.33 19.67
CA VAL A 347 1.86 -13.98 18.93
C VAL A 347 1.40 -12.59 19.40
N PRO A 348 1.34 -11.58 18.51
CA PRO A 348 0.87 -10.25 18.87
C PRO A 348 -0.56 -10.28 19.41
N SER A 349 -0.83 -9.53 20.48
CA SER A 349 -2.16 -9.52 21.11
C SER A 349 -3.26 -9.00 20.18
N ASN A 350 -2.93 -8.08 19.28
CA ASN A 350 -3.88 -7.47 18.34
C ASN A 350 -3.77 -8.04 16.92
N LEU A 351 -3.16 -9.21 16.73
CA LEU A 351 -3.03 -9.83 15.40
C LEU A 351 -4.37 -9.95 14.65
N PHE A 352 -5.46 -10.15 15.39
CA PHE A 352 -6.82 -10.29 14.87
C PHE A 352 -7.74 -9.11 15.26
N ALA A 353 -7.21 -7.88 15.34
CA ALA A 353 -7.98 -6.72 15.79
C ALA A 353 -9.25 -6.41 14.96
N ASN A 354 -9.26 -6.74 13.66
CA ASN A 354 -10.36 -6.45 12.73
C ASN A 354 -11.03 -7.72 12.19
N ALA A 355 -11.17 -8.76 13.02
CA ALA A 355 -11.57 -10.10 12.63
C ALA A 355 -13.05 -10.43 12.93
N GLU A 356 -13.96 -9.46 12.74
CA GLU A 356 -15.38 -9.57 13.10
C GLU A 356 -16.09 -10.72 12.35
N LYS A 357 -15.75 -10.94 11.09
CA LYS A 357 -16.35 -11.96 10.20
C LYS A 357 -15.73 -13.35 10.35
N VAL A 358 -14.67 -13.50 11.16
CA VAL A 358 -13.99 -14.79 11.28
C VAL A 358 -14.86 -15.80 12.00
N ILE A 359 -15.04 -16.96 11.38
CA ILE A 359 -15.76 -18.12 11.93
C ILE A 359 -14.80 -19.24 12.38
N SER A 360 -13.56 -19.28 11.87
CA SER A 360 -12.63 -20.40 12.08
C SER A 360 -11.16 -19.99 12.29
N TYR A 361 -10.59 -20.53 13.37
CA TYR A 361 -9.16 -20.56 13.72
C TYR A 361 -8.60 -21.99 13.77
N LYS A 362 -9.25 -22.91 13.04
CA LYS A 362 -8.83 -24.31 12.99
C LYS A 362 -7.34 -24.43 12.64
N LYS A 363 -6.56 -25.09 13.49
CA LYS A 363 -5.11 -25.34 13.31
C LYS A 363 -4.22 -24.11 13.14
N THR A 364 -4.69 -22.87 13.37
CA THR A 364 -3.95 -21.64 13.03
C THR A 364 -2.50 -21.61 13.54
N PHE A 365 -2.23 -22.13 14.74
CA PHE A 365 -0.90 -22.23 15.35
C PHE A 365 -0.55 -23.68 15.73
N THR A 366 -1.10 -24.69 15.06
CA THR A 366 -0.77 -26.09 15.37
C THR A 366 0.75 -26.31 15.22
N SER A 367 1.36 -27.04 16.14
CA SER A 367 2.78 -27.40 16.16
C SER A 367 3.73 -26.19 16.11
N CYS A 368 3.30 -25.02 16.62
CA CYS A 368 4.18 -23.89 16.92
C CYS A 368 4.85 -24.09 18.28
N GLU A 369 5.81 -25.01 18.32
CA GLU A 369 6.39 -25.57 19.56
C GLU A 369 7.04 -24.53 20.50
N ASN A 370 7.52 -23.40 19.97
CA ASN A 370 8.26 -22.37 20.71
C ASN A 370 7.42 -21.19 21.23
N ILE A 371 6.10 -21.16 20.98
CA ILE A 371 5.24 -20.11 21.53
C ILE A 371 5.08 -20.33 23.05
N GLY A 372 5.48 -19.32 23.84
CA GLY A 372 5.45 -19.39 25.31
C GLY A 372 4.23 -18.75 25.95
N VAL A 373 3.92 -17.50 25.61
CA VAL A 373 2.82 -16.72 26.18
C VAL A 373 1.99 -16.15 25.04
N VAL A 374 0.68 -16.38 25.12
CA VAL A 374 -0.31 -15.75 24.24
C VAL A 374 -1.25 -14.89 25.09
N SER A 375 -1.78 -13.81 24.52
CA SER A 375 -2.77 -12.95 25.18
C SER A 375 -4.05 -13.72 25.50
N GLU A 376 -4.64 -13.44 26.66
CA GLU A 376 -5.96 -13.97 27.04
C GLU A 376 -7.08 -13.46 26.09
N ASN A 377 -6.83 -12.31 25.44
CA ASN A 377 -7.80 -11.54 24.66
C ASN A 377 -7.57 -11.67 23.14
N LEU A 378 -6.73 -12.61 22.69
CA LEU A 378 -6.33 -12.74 21.28
C LEU A 378 -7.52 -12.83 20.31
N PHE A 379 -8.64 -13.40 20.76
CA PHE A 379 -9.84 -13.67 19.93
C PHE A 379 -11.06 -12.82 20.33
N ASP A 380 -10.89 -11.77 21.13
CA ASP A 380 -12.00 -10.93 21.61
C ASP A 380 -12.67 -10.15 20.46
N ASN A 381 -11.90 -9.79 19.44
CA ASN A 381 -12.39 -9.08 18.25
C ASN A 381 -12.99 -10.01 17.17
N SER A 382 -13.35 -11.24 17.53
CA SER A 382 -13.88 -12.25 16.60
C SER A 382 -15.16 -12.90 17.10
N PRO A 383 -16.20 -12.13 17.46
CA PRO A 383 -17.38 -12.61 18.19
C PRO A 383 -18.12 -13.77 17.50
N ASN A 384 -17.95 -13.94 16.18
CA ASN A 384 -18.59 -15.00 15.40
C ASN A 384 -17.75 -16.29 15.30
N ALA A 385 -16.52 -16.31 15.82
CA ALA A 385 -15.61 -17.44 15.72
C ALA A 385 -16.10 -18.61 16.59
N THR A 386 -16.38 -19.75 15.96
CA THR A 386 -16.91 -20.96 16.60
C THR A 386 -16.05 -22.20 16.40
N ASN A 387 -15.10 -22.18 15.46
CA ASN A 387 -14.22 -23.32 15.19
C ASN A 387 -12.77 -23.04 15.65
N PHE A 388 -12.37 -23.65 16.76
CA PHE A 388 -11.02 -23.59 17.32
C PHE A 388 -10.32 -24.97 17.32
N GLU A 389 -10.75 -25.87 16.44
CA GLU A 389 -10.20 -27.23 16.36
C GLU A 389 -8.67 -27.19 16.16
N LYS A 390 -7.92 -27.73 17.12
CA LYS A 390 -6.44 -27.85 17.08
C LYS A 390 -5.69 -26.51 16.92
N THR A 391 -6.28 -25.37 17.28
CA THR A 391 -5.64 -24.04 17.10
C THR A 391 -4.22 -23.96 17.68
N PHE A 392 -3.97 -24.57 18.85
CA PHE A 392 -2.65 -24.64 19.49
C PHE A 392 -2.22 -26.09 19.81
N TYR A 393 -2.71 -27.07 19.04
CA TYR A 393 -2.29 -28.46 19.19
C TYR A 393 -0.76 -28.55 19.03
N GLU A 394 -0.05 -29.33 19.86
CA GLU A 394 1.44 -29.44 19.87
C GLU A 394 2.22 -28.12 20.13
N CYS A 395 1.61 -27.09 20.71
CA CYS A 395 2.32 -25.92 21.23
C CYS A 395 2.94 -26.21 22.60
N HIS A 396 4.03 -26.98 22.64
CA HIS A 396 4.54 -27.56 23.88
C HIS A 396 5.02 -26.52 24.93
N ASN A 397 5.57 -25.39 24.50
CA ASN A 397 6.05 -24.37 25.44
C ASN A 397 4.98 -23.40 25.95
N LEU A 398 3.71 -23.56 25.53
CA LEU A 398 2.63 -22.64 25.91
C LEU A 398 2.35 -22.70 27.42
N THR A 399 2.42 -21.54 28.08
CA THR A 399 2.20 -21.34 29.52
C THR A 399 0.99 -20.46 29.84
N ASN A 400 0.53 -19.67 28.87
CA ASN A 400 -0.66 -18.81 28.96
C ASN A 400 -1.29 -18.60 27.57
N GLY A 401 -2.61 -18.35 27.50
CA GLY A 401 -3.26 -17.95 26.25
C GLY A 401 -4.76 -17.66 26.38
N PRO A 402 -5.52 -17.68 25.27
CA PRO A 402 -6.87 -17.13 25.16
C PRO A 402 -7.95 -17.84 25.98
N LYS A 403 -8.91 -17.05 26.49
CA LYS A 403 -10.07 -17.50 27.27
C LYS A 403 -11.26 -17.91 26.39
N ILE A 404 -11.07 -18.90 25.51
CA ILE A 404 -12.06 -19.24 24.47
C ILE A 404 -13.45 -19.62 25.06
N TRP A 405 -13.48 -20.34 26.19
CA TRP A 405 -14.75 -20.76 26.82
C TRP A 405 -15.41 -19.70 27.71
N GLU A 406 -14.76 -18.56 27.97
CA GLU A 406 -15.34 -17.43 28.71
C GLU A 406 -16.05 -16.43 27.79
N ARG A 407 -16.04 -16.69 26.47
CA ARG A 407 -16.64 -15.83 25.44
C ARG A 407 -18.16 -15.98 25.42
N GLU A 408 -18.86 -14.92 25.03
CA GLU A 408 -20.34 -14.91 24.97
C GLU A 408 -20.91 -16.00 24.06
N ASN A 409 -20.21 -16.32 22.97
CA ASN A 409 -20.63 -17.32 21.99
C ASN A 409 -20.14 -18.76 22.30
N ALA A 410 -19.60 -19.01 23.50
CA ALA A 410 -19.00 -20.30 23.86
C ALA A 410 -19.94 -21.51 23.67
N SER A 411 -21.25 -21.33 23.83
CA SER A 411 -22.26 -22.38 23.62
C SER A 411 -22.41 -22.84 22.16
N GLN A 412 -21.92 -22.04 21.20
CA GLN A 412 -21.95 -22.34 19.76
C GLN A 412 -20.65 -23.00 19.27
N ILE A 413 -19.60 -23.02 20.09
CA ILE A 413 -18.32 -23.64 19.77
C ILE A 413 -18.51 -25.16 19.78
N SER A 414 -18.25 -25.82 18.65
CA SER A 414 -18.42 -27.27 18.54
C SER A 414 -17.35 -28.03 19.32
N GLY A 415 -17.80 -29.03 20.08
CA GLY A 415 -16.97 -29.77 21.04
C GLY A 415 -17.55 -29.65 22.46
N THR A 416 -17.30 -30.63 23.31
CA THR A 416 -17.73 -30.54 24.72
C THR A 416 -16.88 -29.50 25.45
N PRO A 417 -17.48 -28.53 26.17
CA PRO A 417 -16.76 -27.68 27.11
C PRO A 417 -16.31 -28.55 28.28
N THR A 418 -15.12 -29.14 28.13
CA THR A 418 -14.36 -29.65 29.27
C THR A 418 -13.55 -28.48 29.84
N PRO A 419 -13.07 -28.55 31.10
CA PRO A 419 -12.23 -27.50 31.72
C PRO A 419 -11.04 -27.02 30.85
N SER A 420 -10.68 -27.84 29.87
CA SER A 420 -9.66 -27.67 28.85
C SER A 420 -10.07 -26.77 27.67
N THR A 421 -9.57 -25.55 27.64
CA THR A 421 -9.25 -24.93 26.34
C THR A 421 -7.82 -25.25 26.01
N TYR A 422 -7.55 -26.00 24.93
CA TYR A 422 -6.37 -26.07 24.06
C TYR A 422 -6.40 -27.46 23.38
N ALA A 423 -7.02 -27.54 22.19
CA ALA A 423 -7.12 -28.69 21.28
C ALA A 423 -8.12 -29.81 21.62
N TYR A 424 -9.04 -30.07 20.68
CA TYR A 424 -9.84 -31.32 20.61
C TYR A 424 -9.02 -32.40 19.91
N CYS A 425 -8.95 -33.59 20.51
CA CYS A 425 -8.87 -34.87 19.81
C CYS A 425 -9.43 -35.92 20.79
N GLU A 426 -10.19 -36.91 20.29
CA GLU A 426 -10.86 -37.95 21.09
C GLU A 426 -9.94 -38.85 21.94
N ASN A 427 -8.64 -38.54 22.01
CA ASN A 427 -7.69 -39.00 23.02
C ASN A 427 -6.76 -37.83 23.37
N PHE A 428 -6.98 -37.18 24.52
CA PHE A 428 -6.14 -36.07 24.96
C PHE A 428 -4.78 -36.60 25.42
N ASN A 429 -3.72 -36.29 24.68
CA ASN A 429 -2.36 -36.55 25.11
C ASN A 429 -1.80 -35.29 25.80
N LYS A 430 -1.61 -35.39 27.12
CA LYS A 430 -0.99 -34.33 27.95
C LYS A 430 0.50 -34.14 27.68
N THR A 431 1.15 -35.06 26.95
CA THR A 431 2.58 -34.92 26.63
C THR A 431 2.77 -33.71 25.75
N GLY A 432 3.25 -32.63 26.35
CA GLY A 432 3.53 -31.41 25.63
C GLY A 432 3.21 -30.14 26.38
N LEU A 433 2.12 -30.05 27.14
CA LEU A 433 1.75 -28.78 27.76
C LEU A 433 2.61 -28.47 29.00
N SER A 434 2.85 -27.18 29.24
CA SER A 434 3.50 -26.76 30.48
C SER A 434 2.61 -27.07 31.70
N ASN A 435 3.25 -27.34 32.84
CA ASN A 435 2.54 -27.54 34.11
C ASN A 435 1.67 -26.34 34.52
N SER A 436 1.99 -25.13 34.06
CA SER A 436 1.20 -23.92 34.33
C SER A 436 -0.15 -23.97 33.62
N ILE A 437 -0.17 -24.30 32.32
CA ILE A 437 -1.42 -24.51 31.58
C ILE A 437 -2.20 -25.67 32.19
N ILE A 438 -1.50 -26.76 32.50
CA ILE A 438 -2.12 -27.93 33.12
C ILE A 438 -2.81 -27.51 34.42
N ASN A 439 -2.13 -26.84 35.35
CA ASN A 439 -2.73 -26.48 36.64
C ASN A 439 -3.79 -25.36 36.57
N LYS A 440 -3.70 -24.45 35.59
CA LYS A 440 -4.64 -23.33 35.44
C LYS A 440 -5.95 -23.78 34.78
N PHE A 441 -5.90 -24.82 33.95
CA PHE A 441 -7.02 -25.20 33.06
C PHE A 441 -7.37 -26.71 33.06
N PHE A 442 -6.68 -27.58 33.81
CA PHE A 442 -6.91 -29.04 33.91
C PHE A 442 -6.76 -29.55 35.34
#